data_AF-K1THI9-F1
#
_entry.id   AF-K1THI9-F1
#
_cell.length_a   1.000
_cell.length_b   1.000
_cell.length_c   1.000
_cell.angle_alpha   90.00
_cell.angle_beta   90.00
_cell.angle_gamma   90.00
#
_symmetry.space_group_name_H-M   'P 1'
#
loop_
_entity.id
_entity.type
_entity.pdbx_description
1 polymer ?
#
loop_
_entity_poly.entity_id
_entity_poly.type
_entity_poly.pdbx_seq_one_letter_code
_entity_poly.pdbx_strand_id
1 'polypeptide(L)'
;KVTTEPTCTAKGVRTFTCSICAKTKTASIAATGHQHTEIRKKKDATCGEDGYTGNTYCTDCKKTISYGQTIQKTGNHTWDDGKSQKSLHVHQTA
;
A
#
# COMPACT_ATOMS: atom_id res chain seq x y z
N LYS A 1 18.52 -0.10 27.76
CA LYS A 1 17.74 -1.31 27.43
C LYS A 1 16.50 -0.93 26.63
N VAL A 2 16.13 -1.68 25.59
CA VAL A 2 14.81 -1.52 24.94
C VAL A 2 13.75 -2.06 25.90
N THR A 3 12.82 -1.21 26.31
CA THR A 3 11.72 -1.56 27.22
C THR A 3 10.41 -1.77 26.49
N THR A 4 10.30 -1.22 25.28
CA THR A 4 9.16 -1.44 24.37
C THR A 4 9.71 -1.48 22.96
N GLU A 5 9.48 -2.58 22.25
CA GLU A 5 9.92 -2.70 20.87
C GLU A 5 9.08 -1.81 19.94
N PRO A 6 9.69 -1.16 18.94
CA PRO A 6 8.93 -0.48 17.91
C PRO A 6 8.16 -1.48 17.05
N THR A 7 7.03 -1.05 16.50
CA THR A 7 6.27 -1.83 15.50
C THR A 7 6.18 -1.05 14.19
N CYS A 8 5.50 -1.60 13.18
CA CYS A 8 5.30 -0.89 11.90
C CYS A 8 4.72 0.51 12.07
N THR A 9 3.85 0.73 13.06
CA THR A 9 3.14 2.01 13.26
C THR A 9 3.44 2.68 14.60
N ALA A 10 3.84 1.94 15.63
CA ALA A 10 4.10 2.48 16.96
C ALA A 10 5.60 2.65 17.21
N LYS A 11 5.96 3.79 17.81
CA LYS A 11 7.32 4.03 18.30
C LYS A 11 7.64 3.07 19.46
N GLY A 12 8.88 2.64 19.52
CA GLY A 12 9.43 1.91 20.66
C GLY A 12 10.02 2.84 21.72
N VAL A 13 10.48 2.27 22.82
CA VAL A 13 11.11 3.01 23.93
C VAL A 13 12.36 2.29 24.40
N ARG A 14 13.43 3.06 24.61
CA ARG A 14 14.62 2.62 25.35
C ARG A 14 14.77 3.43 26.63
N THR A 15 15.15 2.73 27.70
CA THR A 15 15.43 3.31 29.00
C THR A 15 16.92 3.21 29.32
N PHE A 16 17.47 4.30 29.82
CA PHE A 16 18.83 4.43 30.33
C PHE A 16 18.74 4.57 31.83
N THR A 17 19.53 3.77 32.56
CA THR A 17 19.62 3.84 34.01
C THR A 17 21.04 4.21 34.38
N CYS A 18 21.21 5.25 35.19
CA CYS A 18 22.51 5.60 35.76
C CYS A 18 22.90 4.52 36.77
N SER A 19 24.05 3.87 36.57
CA SER A 19 24.54 2.83 37.50
C SER A 19 24.95 3.35 38.86
N ILE A 20 25.21 4.67 38.99
CA ILE A 20 25.68 5.30 40.23
C ILE A 20 24.51 5.75 41.11
N CYS A 21 23.51 6.42 40.53
CA CYS A 21 22.41 7.03 41.29
C CYS A 21 21.02 6.44 41.00
N ALA A 22 20.95 5.38 40.19
CA ALA A 22 19.73 4.66 39.80
C ALA A 22 18.64 5.46 39.05
N LYS A 23 18.83 6.76 38.80
CA LYS A 23 17.89 7.59 38.02
C LYS A 23 17.76 7.06 36.58
N THR A 24 16.55 7.16 36.02
CA THR A 24 16.24 6.71 34.66
C THR A 24 15.89 7.85 33.71
N LYS A 25 16.22 7.68 32.42
CA LYS A 25 15.75 8.52 31.32
C LYS A 25 15.26 7.65 30.18
N THR A 26 14.25 8.11 29.44
CA THR A 26 13.70 7.40 28.27
C THR A 26 13.98 8.15 26.98
N ALA A 27 14.18 7.41 25.89
CA ALA A 27 14.18 7.96 24.54
C ALA A 27 13.31 7.12 23.62
N SER A 28 12.63 7.78 22.69
CA SER A 28 11.84 7.10 21.67
C SER A 28 12.72 6.40 20.64
N ILE A 29 12.23 5.27 20.13
CA ILE A 29 12.75 4.56 18.96
C ILE A 29 11.70 4.76 17.87
N ALA A 30 12.12 5.15 16.66
CA ALA A 30 11.17 5.32 15.55
C ALA A 30 10.39 4.02 15.28
N ALA A 31 9.17 4.15 14.77
CA ALA A 31 8.43 2.99 14.24
C ALA A 31 9.25 2.35 13.12
N THR A 32 9.14 1.03 12.95
CA THR A 32 9.91 0.31 11.93
C THR A 32 9.42 0.59 10.51
N GLY A 33 8.19 1.09 10.37
CA GLY A 33 7.55 1.26 9.07
C GLY A 33 7.06 -0.05 8.46
N HIS A 34 6.43 0.07 7.30
CA HIS A 34 5.93 -1.04 6.49
C HIS A 34 7.00 -1.49 5.48
N GLN A 35 8.06 -2.14 5.97
CA GLN A 35 9.24 -2.47 5.15
C GLN A 35 8.93 -3.54 4.11
N HIS A 36 8.12 -4.54 4.46
CA HIS A 36 7.72 -5.60 3.53
C HIS A 36 6.24 -5.45 3.18
N THR A 37 5.98 -5.21 1.90
CA THR A 37 4.63 -5.04 1.37
C THR A 37 4.44 -5.83 0.09
N GLU A 38 3.19 -6.19 -0.18
CA GLU A 38 2.78 -6.87 -1.40
C GLU A 38 1.42 -6.34 -1.86
N ILE A 39 1.12 -6.53 -3.16
CA ILE A 39 -0.18 -6.20 -3.72
C ILE A 39 -1.08 -7.44 -3.69
N ARG A 40 -2.25 -7.30 -3.07
CA ARG A 40 -3.29 -8.35 -2.99
C ARG A 40 -4.53 -7.94 -3.76
N LYS A 41 -5.33 -8.93 -4.16
CA LYS A 41 -6.63 -8.73 -4.84
C LYS A 41 -6.55 -7.97 -6.17
N LYS A 42 -5.36 -7.80 -6.76
CA LYS A 42 -5.21 -7.20 -8.10
C LYS A 42 -6.03 -8.03 -9.09
N LYS A 43 -6.78 -7.34 -9.94
CA LYS A 43 -7.53 -7.91 -11.05
C LYS A 43 -7.29 -7.02 -12.26
N ASP A 44 -6.85 -7.58 -13.37
CA ASP A 44 -6.70 -6.78 -14.59
C ASP A 44 -8.07 -6.49 -15.19
N ALA A 45 -8.26 -5.26 -15.69
CA ALA A 45 -9.47 -4.90 -16.41
C ALA A 45 -9.49 -5.61 -17.75
N THR A 46 -10.68 -6.00 -18.18
CA THR A 46 -10.91 -6.51 -19.52
C THR A 46 -11.83 -5.55 -20.26
N CYS A 47 -12.14 -5.87 -21.50
CA CYS A 47 -13.18 -5.19 -22.26
C CYS A 47 -14.58 -5.38 -21.64
N GLY A 48 -14.86 -6.54 -21.03
CA GLY A 48 -16.18 -6.84 -20.45
C GLY A 48 -16.32 -6.50 -18.95
N GLU A 49 -15.21 -6.47 -18.21
CA GLU A 49 -15.21 -6.37 -16.76
C GLU A 49 -14.20 -5.34 -16.24
N ASP A 50 -14.63 -4.60 -15.22
CA ASP A 50 -13.73 -3.74 -14.46
C ASP A 50 -12.63 -4.56 -13.77
N GLY A 51 -11.45 -3.95 -13.73
CA GLY A 51 -10.31 -4.41 -12.97
C GLY A 51 -10.18 -3.70 -11.62
N TYR A 52 -9.13 -4.04 -10.90
CA TYR A 52 -8.77 -3.47 -9.61
C TYR A 52 -7.25 -3.43 -9.46
N THR A 53 -6.70 -2.27 -9.10
CA THR A 53 -5.23 -2.10 -8.96
C THR A 53 -4.64 -2.96 -7.83
N GLY A 54 -5.47 -3.41 -6.89
CA GLY A 54 -5.08 -4.23 -5.74
C GLY A 54 -4.75 -3.40 -4.50
N ASN A 55 -4.84 -4.04 -3.34
CA ASN A 55 -4.53 -3.45 -2.04
C ASN A 55 -3.06 -3.62 -1.69
N THR A 56 -2.45 -2.59 -1.12
CA THR A 56 -1.13 -2.73 -0.50
C THR A 56 -1.28 -3.34 0.87
N TYR A 57 -0.64 -4.48 1.08
CA TYR A 57 -0.71 -5.24 2.32
C TYR A 57 0.68 -5.39 2.92
N CYS A 58 0.82 -5.11 4.23
CA CYS A 58 2.05 -5.32 4.98
C CYS A 58 2.14 -6.77 5.45
N THR A 59 3.21 -7.47 5.08
CA THR A 59 3.44 -8.85 5.53
C THR A 59 4.00 -8.90 6.96
N ASP A 60 4.68 -7.84 7.41
CA ASP A 60 5.23 -7.73 8.77
C ASP A 60 4.11 -7.64 9.83
N CYS A 61 3.21 -6.66 9.70
CA CYS A 61 2.14 -6.44 10.67
C CYS A 61 0.79 -7.04 10.28
N LYS A 62 0.72 -7.74 9.13
CA LYS A 62 -0.47 -8.44 8.62
C LYS A 62 -1.69 -7.53 8.46
N LYS A 63 -1.48 -6.30 7.98
CA LYS A 63 -2.55 -5.30 7.79
C LYS A 63 -2.52 -4.73 6.38
N THR A 64 -3.71 -4.42 5.87
CA THR A 64 -3.87 -3.59 4.67
C THR A 64 -3.45 -2.16 4.99
N ILE A 65 -2.54 -1.60 4.21
CA ILE A 65 -2.03 -0.23 4.34
C ILE A 65 -2.87 0.74 3.51
N SER A 66 -3.21 0.33 2.29
CA SER A 66 -4.03 1.13 1.38
C SER A 66 -4.90 0.25 0.50
N TYR A 67 -6.01 0.81 0.06
CA TYR A 67 -6.92 0.17 -0.88
C TYR A 67 -6.59 0.60 -2.30
N GLY A 68 -6.67 -0.35 -3.22
CA GLY A 68 -6.58 -0.08 -4.65
C GLY A 68 -7.80 0.68 -5.17
N GLN A 69 -7.75 1.03 -6.45
CA GLN A 69 -8.81 1.69 -7.19
C GLN A 69 -9.38 0.77 -8.27
N THR A 70 -10.63 1.00 -8.62
CA THR A 70 -11.26 0.33 -9.76
C THR A 70 -10.63 0.82 -11.06
N ILE A 71 -10.30 -0.13 -11.94
CA ILE A 71 -9.86 0.15 -13.30
C ILE A 71 -11.09 -0.07 -14.19
N GLN A 72 -11.60 0.99 -14.80
CA GLN A 72 -12.75 0.87 -15.69
C GLN A 72 -12.41 -0.03 -16.87
N LYS A 73 -13.36 -0.88 -17.25
CA LYS A 73 -13.27 -1.73 -18.45
C LYS A 73 -12.90 -0.91 -19.69
N THR A 74 -12.15 -1.52 -20.61
CA THR A 74 -11.48 -0.81 -21.71
C THR A 74 -12.36 -0.54 -22.94
N GLY A 75 -13.57 -1.10 -23.03
CA GLY A 75 -14.51 -0.73 -24.10
C GLY A 75 -15.82 -1.51 -24.11
N ASN A 76 -16.90 -0.88 -24.56
CA ASN A 76 -18.13 -1.59 -24.91
C ASN A 76 -17.92 -2.29 -26.26
N HIS A 77 -18.13 -3.60 -26.31
CA HIS A 77 -18.11 -4.31 -27.59
C HIS A 77 -19.33 -3.92 -28.43
N THR A 78 -19.11 -3.15 -29.49
CA THR A 78 -20.05 -3.03 -30.60
C THR A 78 -19.54 -3.92 -31.73
N TRP A 79 -20.11 -5.11 -31.87
CA TRP A 79 -19.87 -5.99 -33.01
C TRP A 79 -20.82 -5.55 -34.12
N ASP A 80 -20.39 -4.59 -34.93
CA ASP A 80 -21.05 -4.28 -36.20
C ASP A 80 -20.35 -5.14 -37.26
N ASP A 81 -21.11 -5.91 -38.04
CA ASP A 81 -20.62 -6.71 -39.16
C ASP A 81 -19.94 -5.78 -40.20
N GLY A 82 -18.63 -5.59 -40.02
CA GLY A 82 -17.75 -4.89 -40.95
C GLY A 82 -17.78 -3.37 -40.88
N LYS A 83 -17.12 -2.78 -39.87
CA LYS A 83 -16.23 -1.60 -40.01
C LYS A 83 -15.48 -1.29 -38.71
N SER A 84 -14.14 -1.25 -38.81
CA SER A 84 -13.19 -1.01 -37.73
C SER A 84 -13.28 0.42 -37.17
N GLN A 85 -13.66 0.57 -35.91
CA GLN A 85 -13.63 1.86 -35.20
C GLN A 85 -12.31 2.01 -34.45
N LYS A 86 -11.39 2.80 -35.01
CA LYS A 86 -10.17 3.28 -34.33
C LYS A 86 -10.58 4.09 -33.09
N SER A 87 -10.35 3.55 -31.90
CA SER A 87 -10.50 4.30 -30.65
C SER A 87 -9.35 5.29 -30.51
N LEU A 88 -9.70 6.57 -30.65
CA LEU A 88 -8.84 7.73 -30.56
C LEU A 88 -8.34 7.91 -29.12
N HIS A 89 -7.10 7.50 -28.83
CA HIS A 89 -6.41 7.89 -27.60
C HIS A 89 -6.03 9.38 -27.70
N VAL A 90 -6.96 10.29 -27.38
CA VAL A 90 -6.64 11.70 -27.12
C VAL A 90 -6.10 11.78 -25.70
N HIS A 91 -4.80 11.57 -25.54
CA HIS A 91 -4.10 12.17 -24.40
C HIS A 91 -3.79 13.61 -24.78
N GLN A 92 -4.70 14.50 -24.38
CA GLN A 92 -4.46 15.94 -24.36
C GLN A 92 -3.78 16.23 -23.03
N THR A 93 -2.46 16.36 -23.05
CA THR A 93 -1.69 17.00 -21.97
C THR A 93 -1.21 18.36 -22.49
N ALA A 94 -1.52 19.39 -21.71
CA ALA A 94 -1.08 20.77 -21.88
C ALA A 94 0.44 20.93 -21.87
#